data_AF-A0A7S0K146-F1
#
_entry.id   AF-A0A7S0K146-F1
#
_cell.length_a   1.000
_cell.length_b   1.000
_cell.length_c   1.000
_cell.angle_alpha   90.00
_cell.angle_beta   90.00
_cell.angle_gamma   90.00
#
_symmetry.space_group_name_H-M   'P 1'
#
loop_
_entity.id
_entity.type
_entity.pdbx_description
1 polymer ?
#
loop_
_entity_poly.entity_id
_entity_poly.type
_entity_poly.pdbx_seq_one_letter_code
_entity_poly.pdbx_strand_id
1 'polypeptide(L)'
;LTQAEERLLCRHWELKTLAAGAMAGLPRSMTATAIVYQKRFWLSASPIEMSPADVLAAALFLAVKVEGDPYLEVPELHRRLGDTLGKAPEQMAAREADLMLALRFHLTVYHCFDAARGLVRRAAAGRAAQGSAAARAG
;
A
#
# COMPACT_ATOMS: atom_id res chain seq x y z
N LEU A 1 -18.85 10.36 15.35
CA LEU A 1 -18.52 10.98 14.04
C LEU A 1 -19.66 10.67 13.08
N THR A 2 -20.01 11.59 12.20
CA THR A 2 -20.90 11.30 11.08
C THR A 2 -20.18 10.42 10.06
N GLN A 3 -20.93 9.69 9.22
CA GLN A 3 -20.34 8.83 8.19
C GLN A 3 -19.41 9.61 7.23
N ALA A 4 -19.74 10.87 6.95
CA ALA A 4 -18.90 11.73 6.11
C ALA A 4 -17.56 12.06 6.78
N GLU A 5 -17.59 12.39 8.07
CA GLU A 5 -16.38 12.69 8.84
C GLU A 5 -15.50 11.44 9.02
N GLU A 6 -16.09 10.26 9.26
CA GLU A 6 -15.35 9.01 9.32
C GLU A 6 -14.63 8.72 7.99
N ARG A 7 -15.30 8.90 6.85
CA ARG A 7 -14.67 8.73 5.53
C ARG A 7 -13.51 9.70 5.30
N LEU A 8 -13.66 10.96 5.74
CA LEU A 8 -12.59 11.94 5.66
C LEU A 8 -11.40 11.55 6.54
N LEU A 9 -11.67 11.04 7.75
CA LEU A 9 -10.64 10.54 8.65
C LEU A 9 -9.91 9.34 8.04
N CYS A 10 -10.63 8.33 7.52
CA CYS A 10 -10.02 7.20 6.82
C CYS A 10 -9.13 7.66 5.67
N ARG A 11 -9.63 8.58 4.83
CA ARG A 11 -8.87 9.12 3.69
C ARG A 11 -7.61 9.87 4.13
N HIS A 12 -7.68 10.62 5.22
CA HIS A 12 -6.51 11.28 5.80
C HIS A 12 -5.42 10.28 6.21
N TRP A 13 -5.81 9.17 6.83
CA TRP A 13 -4.88 8.12 7.23
C TRP A 13 -4.34 7.28 6.08
N GLU A 14 -5.11 7.11 5.00
CA GLU A 14 -4.59 6.54 3.74
C GLU A 14 -3.47 7.41 3.15
N LEU A 15 -3.63 8.74 3.17
CA LEU A 15 -2.59 9.67 2.71
C LEU A 15 -1.36 9.63 3.62
N LYS A 16 -1.55 9.52 4.94
CA LYS A 16 -0.43 9.30 5.87
C LYS A 16 0.28 7.98 5.61
N THR A 17 -0.43 6.93 5.23
CA THR A 17 0.17 5.65 4.85
C THR A 17 1.02 5.79 3.60
N LEU A 18 0.51 6.52 2.60
CA LEU A 18 1.27 6.82 1.39
C LEU A 18 2.57 7.58 1.72
N ALA A 19 2.49 8.59 2.58
CA ALA A 19 3.64 9.36 3.04
C ALA A 19 4.64 8.49 3.83
N ALA A 20 4.15 7.66 4.77
CA ALA A 20 4.99 6.74 5.54
C ALA A 20 5.69 5.71 4.64
N GLY A 21 4.99 5.13 3.66
CA GLY A 21 5.58 4.23 2.69
C GLY A 21 6.68 4.91 1.86
N ALA A 22 6.47 6.16 1.44
CA ALA A 22 7.47 6.94 0.74
C ALA A 22 8.69 7.26 1.61
N MET A 23 8.49 7.68 2.86
CA MET A 23 9.58 7.95 3.82
C MET A 23 10.42 6.70 4.10
N ALA A 24 9.79 5.54 4.17
CA ALA A 24 10.45 4.26 4.39
C ALA A 24 11.06 3.65 3.12
N GLY A 25 10.94 4.33 1.97
CA GLY A 25 11.44 3.81 0.69
C GLY A 25 10.77 2.50 0.27
N LEU A 26 9.51 2.30 0.64
CA LEU A 26 8.76 1.09 0.26
C LEU A 26 8.44 1.08 -1.22
N PRO A 27 8.42 -0.10 -1.86
CA PRO A 27 7.83 -0.25 -3.18
C PRO A 27 6.39 0.28 -3.22
N ARG A 28 6.01 0.88 -4.35
CA ARG A 28 4.65 1.41 -4.54
C ARG A 28 3.57 0.33 -4.45
N SER A 29 3.87 -0.90 -4.88
CA SER A 29 2.95 -2.04 -4.76
C SER A 29 2.61 -2.34 -3.30
N MET A 30 3.65 -2.45 -2.48
CA MET A 30 3.54 -2.74 -1.06
C MET A 30 2.78 -1.65 -0.29
N THR A 31 3.09 -0.38 -0.58
CA THR A 31 2.35 0.76 0.02
C THR A 31 0.88 0.76 -0.42
N ALA A 32 0.61 0.45 -1.70
CA ALA A 32 -0.75 0.33 -2.21
C ALA A 32 -1.50 -0.85 -1.56
N THR A 33 -0.83 -1.98 -1.31
CA THR A 33 -1.41 -3.12 -0.57
C THR A 33 -1.81 -2.71 0.84
N ALA A 34 -0.96 -2.01 1.57
CA ALA A 34 -1.29 -1.50 2.92
C ALA A 34 -2.50 -0.55 2.91
N ILE A 35 -2.63 0.30 1.88
CA ILE A 35 -3.80 1.18 1.71
C ILE A 35 -5.06 0.36 1.39
N VAL A 36 -4.95 -0.67 0.54
CA VAL A 36 -6.08 -1.57 0.24
C VAL A 36 -6.53 -2.32 1.49
N TYR A 37 -5.60 -2.77 2.33
CA TYR A 37 -5.93 -3.39 3.62
C TYR A 37 -6.71 -2.46 4.53
N GLN A 38 -6.27 -1.21 4.70
CA GLN A 38 -7.01 -0.21 5.47
C GLN A 38 -8.40 0.03 4.89
N LYS A 39 -8.51 0.21 3.57
CA LYS A 39 -9.81 0.42 2.90
C LYS A 39 -10.78 -0.71 3.18
N ARG A 40 -10.33 -1.96 3.07
CA ARG A 40 -11.15 -3.14 3.34
C ARG A 40 -11.50 -3.25 4.83
N PHE A 41 -10.56 -2.96 5.71
CA PHE A 41 -10.75 -2.99 7.15
C PHE A 41 -11.85 -2.02 7.61
N TRP A 42 -11.83 -0.78 7.12
CA TRP A 42 -12.82 0.24 7.47
C TRP A 42 -14.23 0.00 6.87
N LEU A 43 -14.42 -1.05 6.07
CA LEU A 43 -15.77 -1.48 5.66
C LEU A 43 -16.50 -2.24 6.76
N SER A 44 -15.77 -2.88 7.67
CA SER A 44 -16.32 -3.69 8.76
C SER A 44 -16.08 -3.10 10.16
N ALA A 45 -15.23 -2.10 10.28
CA ALA A 45 -14.84 -1.48 11.55
C ALA A 45 -14.98 0.04 11.52
N SER A 46 -15.19 0.67 12.67
CA SER A 46 -15.21 2.13 12.80
C SER A 46 -13.85 2.69 13.28
N PRO A 47 -13.38 3.84 12.73
CA PRO A 47 -12.24 4.60 13.25
C PRO A 47 -12.41 5.10 14.69
N ILE A 48 -13.64 5.09 15.23
CA ILE A 48 -13.91 5.44 16.63
C ILE A 48 -13.47 4.31 17.56
N GLU A 49 -13.70 3.07 17.14
CA GLU A 49 -13.42 1.87 17.93
C GLU A 49 -11.93 1.51 17.90
N MET A 50 -11.27 1.81 16.79
CA MET A 50 -9.87 1.47 16.58
C MET A 50 -9.07 2.66 16.06
N SER A 51 -7.94 2.92 16.72
CA SER A 51 -6.98 3.96 16.34
C SER A 51 -6.49 3.75 14.91
N PRO A 52 -6.75 4.70 13.98
CA PRO A 52 -6.28 4.57 12.62
C PRO A 52 -4.75 4.56 12.48
N ALA A 53 -4.04 5.13 13.47
CA ALA A 53 -2.58 5.07 13.54
C ALA A 53 -2.07 3.64 13.76
N ASP A 54 -2.79 2.85 14.57
CA ASP A 54 -2.46 1.45 14.85
C ASP A 54 -2.74 0.59 13.62
N VAL A 55 -3.87 0.82 12.95
CA VAL A 55 -4.24 0.12 11.72
C VAL A 55 -3.26 0.45 10.59
N LEU A 56 -2.79 1.70 10.47
CA LEU A 56 -1.74 2.08 9.52
C LEU A 56 -0.46 1.27 9.77
N ALA A 57 0.02 1.24 11.02
CA ALA A 57 1.25 0.54 11.38
C ALA A 57 1.13 -0.96 11.08
N ALA A 58 0.02 -1.58 11.48
CA ALA A 58 -0.24 -3.00 11.23
C ALA A 58 -0.45 -3.31 9.73
N ALA A 59 -1.08 -2.42 8.96
CA ALA A 59 -1.26 -2.62 7.53
C ALA A 59 0.06 -2.57 6.77
N LEU A 60 0.97 -1.65 7.10
CA LEU A 60 2.32 -1.61 6.53
C LEU A 60 3.13 -2.85 6.93
N PHE A 61 3.07 -3.22 8.20
CA PHE A 61 3.71 -4.42 8.73
C PHE A 61 3.26 -5.69 7.98
N LEU A 62 1.94 -5.88 7.85
CA LEU A 62 1.36 -7.02 7.13
C LEU A 62 1.70 -6.99 5.63
N ALA A 63 1.67 -5.82 4.99
CA ALA A 63 2.00 -5.70 3.56
C ALA A 63 3.46 -6.09 3.27
N VAL A 64 4.40 -5.69 4.13
CA VAL A 64 5.82 -6.10 4.03
C VAL A 64 5.95 -7.62 4.13
N LYS A 65 5.26 -8.24 5.10
CA LYS A 65 5.29 -9.70 5.29
C LYS A 65 4.69 -10.47 4.12
N VAL A 66 3.63 -9.95 3.50
CA VAL A 66 2.90 -10.64 2.43
C VAL A 66 3.54 -10.47 1.07
N GLU A 67 3.91 -9.24 0.67
CA GLU A 67 4.53 -9.03 -0.64
C GLU A 67 5.98 -9.48 -0.67
N GLY A 68 6.69 -9.41 0.45
CA GLY A 68 8.05 -9.94 0.61
C GLY A 68 9.07 -9.28 -0.32
N ASP A 69 9.87 -8.35 0.21
CA ASP A 69 11.07 -7.88 -0.47
C ASP A 69 12.30 -8.48 0.25
N PRO A 70 13.27 -9.08 -0.48
CA PRO A 70 14.46 -9.71 0.13
C PRO A 70 15.29 -8.78 1.01
N TYR A 71 15.17 -7.47 0.83
CA TYR A 71 15.95 -6.45 1.54
C TYR A 71 15.12 -5.64 2.55
N LEU A 72 13.84 -5.95 2.69
CA LEU A 72 12.95 -5.25 3.60
C LEU A 72 12.21 -6.26 4.47
N GLU A 73 12.86 -6.60 5.56
CA GLU A 73 12.27 -7.36 6.65
C GLU A 73 11.64 -6.43 7.70
N VAL A 74 10.86 -7.03 8.60
CA VAL A 74 10.19 -6.32 9.71
C VAL A 74 11.15 -5.43 10.55
N PRO A 75 12.36 -5.88 10.94
CA PRO A 75 13.28 -5.04 11.70
C PRO A 75 13.72 -3.80 10.92
N GLU A 76 13.93 -3.94 9.62
CA GLU A 76 14.31 -2.84 8.74
C GLU A 76 13.16 -1.85 8.54
N LEU A 77 11.92 -2.34 8.41
CA LEU A 77 10.73 -1.49 8.42
C LEU A 77 10.65 -0.66 9.71
N HIS A 78 10.85 -1.30 10.87
CA HIS A 78 10.85 -0.61 12.15
C HIS A 78 12.00 0.40 12.25
N ARG A 79 13.21 0.08 11.77
CA ARG A 79 14.32 1.05 11.74
C ARG A 79 13.97 2.29 10.91
N ARG A 80 13.19 2.14 9.84
CA ARG A 80 12.81 3.24 8.94
C ARG A 80 11.61 4.06 9.44
N LEU A 81 10.68 3.45 10.18
CA LEU A 81 9.40 4.08 10.56
C LEU A 81 9.09 4.12 12.05
N GLY A 82 9.80 3.34 12.87
CA GLY A 82 9.53 3.17 14.30
C GLY A 82 9.48 4.49 15.04
N ASP A 83 10.48 5.34 14.83
CA ASP A 83 10.57 6.68 15.44
C ASP A 83 9.47 7.63 14.92
N THR A 84 9.13 7.53 13.63
CA THR A 84 8.09 8.37 13.01
C THR A 84 6.70 8.00 13.52
N LEU A 85 6.45 6.71 13.74
CA LEU A 85 5.18 6.19 14.24
C LEU A 85 5.12 6.17 15.78
N GLY A 86 6.25 6.34 16.46
CA GLY A 86 6.37 6.22 17.91
C GLY A 86 5.99 4.82 18.42
N LYS A 87 6.26 3.78 17.62
CA LYS A 87 5.79 2.41 17.89
C LYS A 87 6.93 1.39 17.83
N ALA A 88 7.03 0.57 18.87
CA ALA A 88 7.88 -0.62 18.91
C ALA A 88 7.39 -1.69 17.90
N PRO A 89 8.23 -2.64 17.46
CA PRO A 89 7.83 -3.69 16.52
C PRO A 89 6.59 -4.48 16.97
N GLU A 90 6.50 -4.78 18.26
CA GLU A 90 5.39 -5.51 18.87
C GLU A 90 4.09 -4.71 18.80
N GLN A 91 4.19 -3.39 18.93
CA GLN A 91 3.05 -2.47 18.83
C GLN A 91 2.61 -2.28 17.37
N MET A 92 3.52 -2.42 16.40
CA MET A 92 3.17 -2.47 14.98
C MET A 92 2.46 -3.78 14.62
N ALA A 93 2.87 -4.90 15.24
CA ALA A 93 2.26 -6.21 15.05
C ALA A 93 0.95 -6.40 15.84
N ALA A 94 0.66 -5.56 16.83
CA ALA A 94 -0.45 -5.75 17.78
C ALA A 94 -1.83 -5.93 17.12
N ARG A 95 -2.05 -5.31 15.95
CA ARG A 95 -3.33 -5.37 15.21
C ARG A 95 -3.28 -6.24 13.96
N GLU A 96 -2.21 -7.01 13.79
CA GLU A 96 -2.04 -7.85 12.60
C GLU A 96 -3.15 -8.90 12.47
N ALA A 97 -3.47 -9.60 13.57
CA ALA A 97 -4.52 -10.62 13.58
C ALA A 97 -5.91 -10.05 13.29
N ASP A 98 -6.24 -8.90 13.89
CA ASP A 98 -7.50 -8.19 13.67
C ASP A 98 -7.67 -7.81 12.19
N LEU A 99 -6.59 -7.33 11.56
CA LEU A 99 -6.55 -7.03 10.13
C LEU A 99 -6.76 -8.28 9.27
N MET A 100 -6.08 -9.39 9.56
CA MET A 100 -6.25 -10.63 8.81
C MET A 100 -7.68 -11.17 8.88
N LEU A 101 -8.30 -11.10 10.06
CA LEU A 101 -9.69 -11.52 10.27
C LEU A 101 -10.66 -10.64 9.48
N ALA A 102 -10.50 -9.31 9.54
CA ALA A 102 -11.31 -8.36 8.77
C ALA A 102 -11.14 -8.54 7.25
N LEU A 103 -9.94 -8.89 6.81
CA LEU A 103 -9.63 -9.20 5.40
C LEU A 103 -10.10 -10.61 4.98
N ARG A 104 -10.64 -11.40 5.90
CA ARG A 104 -11.03 -12.81 5.67
C ARG A 104 -9.89 -13.63 5.07
N PHE A 105 -8.66 -13.34 5.49
CA PHE A 105 -7.43 -13.97 4.98
C PHE A 105 -7.18 -13.79 3.46
N HIS A 106 -7.88 -12.86 2.79
CA HIS A 106 -7.62 -12.50 1.40
C HIS A 106 -6.49 -11.46 1.29
N LEU A 107 -5.26 -11.93 1.49
CA LEU A 107 -4.05 -11.09 1.55
C LEU A 107 -3.49 -10.72 0.17
N THR A 108 -3.72 -11.52 -0.86
CA THR A 108 -3.23 -11.20 -2.21
C THR A 108 -4.00 -10.02 -2.81
N VAL A 109 -3.28 -8.96 -3.18
CA VAL A 109 -3.82 -7.78 -3.85
C VAL A 109 -3.18 -7.64 -5.23
N TYR A 110 -4.00 -7.56 -6.27
CA TYR A 110 -3.54 -7.34 -7.63
C TYR A 110 -3.57 -5.85 -7.95
N HIS A 111 -2.41 -5.29 -8.27
CA HIS A 111 -2.29 -3.88 -8.63
C HIS A 111 -2.13 -3.70 -10.14
N CYS A 112 -2.54 -2.52 -10.64
CA CYS A 112 -2.43 -2.18 -12.05
C CYS A 112 -1.05 -1.65 -12.48
N PHE A 113 -0.03 -1.66 -11.61
CA PHE A 113 1.29 -1.07 -11.92
C PHE A 113 1.95 -1.71 -13.15
N ASP A 114 1.95 -3.04 -13.22
CA ASP A 114 2.59 -3.75 -14.32
C ASP A 114 1.75 -3.78 -15.59
N ALA A 115 0.42 -3.85 -15.45
CA ALA A 115 -0.50 -3.69 -16.57
C ALA A 115 -0.33 -2.31 -17.22
N ALA A 116 -0.27 -1.23 -16.43
CA ALA A 116 -0.05 0.13 -16.92
C ALA A 116 1.32 0.25 -17.60
N ARG A 117 2.37 -0.33 -17.02
CA ARG A 117 3.71 -0.35 -17.62
C ARG A 117 3.73 -1.10 -18.96
N GLY A 118 3.03 -2.22 -19.05
CA GLY A 118 2.86 -2.98 -20.28
C GLY A 118 2.16 -2.18 -21.37
N LEU A 119 1.10 -1.46 -21.00
CA LEU A 119 0.37 -0.58 -21.92
C LEU A 119 1.26 0.53 -22.48
N VAL A 120 2.03 1.20 -21.63
CA VAL A 120 2.97 2.26 -22.06
C VAL A 120 4.04 1.70 -22.99
N ARG A 121 4.63 0.54 -22.67
CA ARG A 121 5.63 -0.14 -23.52
C ARG A 121 5.05 -0.49 -24.89
N ARG A 122 3.84 -1.05 -24.94
CA ARG A 122 3.14 -1.37 -26.18
C ARG A 122 2.85 -0.13 -27.02
N ALA A 123 2.41 0.95 -26.40
CA ALA A 123 2.17 2.22 -27.09
C ALA A 123 3.46 2.81 -27.70
N ALA A 124 4.58 2.74 -26.96
CA ALA A 124 5.89 3.18 -27.45
C ALA A 124 6.39 2.32 -28.62
N ALA A 125 6.26 1.00 -28.54
CA ALA A 125 6.63 0.09 -29.62
C ALA A 125 5.81 0.32 -30.90
N GLY A 126 4.51 0.59 -30.76
CA GLY A 126 3.65 0.94 -31.89
C GLY A 126 4.10 2.23 -32.61
N ARG A 127 4.53 3.25 -31.86
CA ARG A 127 5.07 4.50 -32.43
C ARG A 127 6.40 4.29 -33.17
N ALA A 128 7.29 3.47 -32.61
CA ALA A 128 8.57 3.14 -33.25
C ALA A 128 8.37 2.40 -34.58
N ALA A 129 7.43 1.45 -34.64
CA ALA A 129 7.08 0.72 -35.85
C ALA A 129 6.52 1.65 -36.96
N GLN A 130 5.69 2.64 -36.59
CA GLN A 130 5.14 3.63 -37.53
C GLN A 130 6.23 4.56 -38.09
N GLY A 131 7.17 5.01 -37.26
CA GLY A 131 8.30 5.84 -37.70
C GLY A 131 9.24 5.10 -38.67
N SER A 132 9.52 3.81 -38.41
CA SER A 132 10.33 3.00 -39.33
C SER A 132 9.61 2.68 -40.65
N ALA A 133 8.28 2.54 -40.64
CA ALA A 133 7.51 2.34 -41.87
C ALA A 133 7.49 3.61 -42.73
N ALA A 134 7.36 4.79 -42.13
CA ALA A 134 7.44 6.07 -42.84
C ALA A 134 8.84 6.34 -43.42
N ALA A 135 9.91 5.96 -42.71
CA ALA A 135 11.30 6.13 -43.18
C ALA A 135 11.74 5.14 -44.27
N ARG A 136 11.02 4.04 -44.49
CA ARG A 136 11.27 3.08 -45.58
C ARG A 136 10.44 3.35 -46.84
N ALA A 137 9.47 4.26 -46.76
CA ALA A 137 8.55 4.60 -47.84
C ALA A 137 8.89 5.92 -48.56
N GLY A 138 9.95 6.62 -48.15
CA GLY A 138 10.54 7.77 -48.84
C GLY A 138 11.96 7.44 -49.29
#